data_AF-A0A7S1FWG5-F1
#
_entry.id   AF-A0A7S1FWG5-F1
#
_cell.length_a   1.000
_cell.length_b   1.000
_cell.length_c   1.000
_cell.angle_alpha   90.00
_cell.angle_beta   90.00
_cell.angle_gamma   90.00
#
_symmetry.space_group_name_H-M   'P 1'
#
loop_
_entity.id
_entity.type
_entity.pdbx_description
1 polymer ?
#
loop_
_entity_poly.entity_id
_entity_poly.type
_entity_poly.pdbx_seq_one_letter_code
_entity_poly.pdbx_strand_id
1 'polypeptide(L)'
;MEAYDKKFGKDRIARMIPHMTQVGKQDGISFSFGGKVANTMRSHRLLELARRQARAEGDVRESKVDRCAEALFRAYFENEESPGDPDVLLRAASEAGVDDVNLSFVEGSECESEVRREIRKYQGGLGIRGVPYFIINEEYQLSGAQEPEAFVDIFREIASNK
;
A
#
# COMPACT_ATOMS: atom_id res chain seq x y z
N MET A 1 18.94 -1.02 -6.67
CA MET A 1 18.94 -1.50 -8.08
C MET A 1 19.01 -3.01 -8.25
N GLU A 2 19.95 -3.73 -7.64
CA GLU A 2 20.12 -5.19 -7.85
C GLU A 2 18.84 -6.03 -7.63
N ALA A 3 18.07 -5.73 -6.58
CA ALA A 3 16.80 -6.39 -6.31
C ALA A 3 15.74 -6.15 -7.42
N TYR A 4 15.73 -4.96 -8.01
CA TYR A 4 14.83 -4.61 -9.12
C TYR A 4 15.25 -5.34 -10.40
N ASP A 5 16.55 -5.35 -10.71
CA ASP A 5 17.10 -6.09 -11.85
C ASP A 5 16.78 -7.58 -11.77
N LYS A 6 16.94 -8.18 -10.58
CA LYS A 6 16.61 -9.59 -10.36
C LYS A 6 15.12 -9.89 -10.55
N LYS A 7 14.23 -8.98 -10.15
CA LYS A 7 12.77 -9.18 -10.20
C LYS A 7 12.19 -8.92 -11.59
N PHE A 8 12.69 -7.91 -12.30
CA PHE A 8 12.05 -7.38 -13.50
C PHE A 8 12.93 -7.47 -14.76
N GLY A 9 14.24 -7.65 -14.61
CA GLY A 9 15.22 -7.59 -15.69
C GLY A 9 15.68 -6.17 -16.00
N LYS A 10 16.96 -6.01 -16.32
CA LYS A 10 17.61 -4.71 -16.58
C LYS A 10 16.90 -3.88 -17.64
N ASP A 11 16.54 -4.49 -18.76
CA ASP A 11 15.88 -3.80 -19.88
C ASP A 11 14.50 -3.25 -19.48
N ARG A 12 13.77 -3.98 -18.64
CA ARG A 12 12.45 -3.54 -18.16
C ARG A 12 12.61 -2.39 -17.17
N ILE A 13 13.56 -2.48 -16.25
CA ILE A 13 13.84 -1.42 -15.28
C ILE A 13 14.29 -0.12 -15.96
N ALA A 14 15.14 -0.23 -17.00
CA ALA A 14 15.60 0.92 -17.78
C ALA A 14 14.45 1.70 -18.44
N ARG A 15 13.33 1.03 -18.78
CA ARG A 15 12.11 1.69 -19.29
C ARG A 15 11.14 2.10 -18.17
N MET A 16 11.05 1.30 -17.11
CA MET A 16 10.11 1.49 -16.01
C MET A 16 10.44 2.74 -15.19
N ILE A 17 11.71 2.97 -14.85
CA ILE A 17 12.11 4.10 -14.00
C ILE A 17 11.73 5.45 -14.64
N PRO A 18 12.14 5.76 -15.89
CA PRO A 18 11.78 7.04 -16.51
C PRO A 18 10.27 7.25 -16.62
N HIS A 19 9.53 6.18 -16.94
CA HIS A 19 8.07 6.24 -17.03
C HIS A 19 7.42 6.53 -15.68
N MET A 20 7.81 5.79 -14.63
CA MET A 20 7.29 6.01 -13.27
C MET A 20 7.64 7.41 -12.75
N THR A 21 8.86 7.91 -12.97
CA THR A 21 9.25 9.27 -12.60
C THR A 21 8.40 10.32 -13.31
N GLN A 22 8.10 10.12 -14.61
CA GLN A 22 7.26 11.03 -15.36
C GLN A 22 5.82 11.07 -14.83
N VAL A 23 5.21 9.90 -14.64
CA VAL A 23 3.82 9.79 -14.14
C VAL A 23 3.74 10.32 -12.71
N GLY A 24 4.63 9.88 -11.82
CA GLY A 24 4.64 10.34 -10.43
C GLY A 24 4.73 11.86 -10.30
N LYS A 25 5.53 12.53 -11.15
CA LYS A 25 5.62 13.99 -11.16
C LYS A 25 4.28 14.68 -11.48
N GLN A 26 3.44 14.06 -12.31
CA GLN A 26 2.10 14.59 -12.62
C GLN A 26 1.18 14.52 -11.40
N ASP A 27 1.38 13.51 -10.55
CA ASP A 27 0.63 13.28 -9.31
C ASP A 27 1.32 13.88 -8.07
N GLY A 28 2.43 14.62 -8.24
CA GLY A 28 3.18 15.24 -7.14
C GLY A 28 4.09 14.28 -6.36
N ILE A 29 4.32 13.07 -6.85
CA ILE A 29 5.17 12.04 -6.23
C ILE A 29 6.60 12.12 -6.79
N SER A 30 7.57 12.38 -5.92
CA SER A 30 8.98 12.47 -6.30
C SER A 30 9.69 11.12 -6.17
N PHE A 31 9.34 10.16 -7.05
CA PHE A 31 9.87 8.80 -6.98
C PHE A 31 11.40 8.74 -6.95
N SER A 32 11.94 8.04 -5.96
CA SER A 32 13.33 7.64 -5.82
C SER A 32 13.46 6.11 -5.76
N PHE A 33 14.59 5.59 -6.26
CA PHE A 33 14.80 4.16 -6.51
C PHE A 33 16.05 3.58 -5.83
N GLY A 34 16.74 4.36 -4.99
CA GLY A 34 17.91 3.93 -4.23
C GLY A 34 17.58 3.11 -2.98
N GLY A 35 16.33 3.14 -2.52
CA GLY A 35 15.90 2.44 -1.31
C GLY A 35 16.02 0.92 -1.36
N LYS A 36 16.11 0.31 -0.18
CA LYS A 36 16.23 -1.15 -0.04
C LYS A 36 14.87 -1.82 -0.22
N VAL A 37 14.76 -2.72 -1.19
CA VAL A 37 13.62 -3.62 -1.31
C VAL A 37 13.57 -4.51 -0.05
N ALA A 38 12.49 -4.38 0.72
CA ALA A 38 12.31 -5.05 2.00
C ALA A 38 11.03 -5.89 2.04
N ASN A 39 10.95 -6.80 3.02
CA ASN A 39 9.70 -7.48 3.33
C ASN A 39 8.75 -6.49 4.01
N THR A 40 7.52 -6.37 3.49
CA THR A 40 6.51 -5.41 3.95
C THR A 40 5.53 -5.97 4.98
N MET A 41 5.76 -7.19 5.50
CA MET A 41 4.86 -7.81 6.49
C MET A 41 4.69 -6.94 7.74
N ARG A 42 5.76 -6.32 8.24
CA ARG A 42 5.69 -5.39 9.38
C ARG A 42 4.83 -4.17 9.06
N SER A 43 4.99 -3.60 7.87
CA SER A 43 4.19 -2.46 7.38
C SER A 43 2.71 -2.82 7.26
N HIS A 44 2.39 -4.00 6.71
CA HIS A 44 1.01 -4.48 6.62
C HIS A 44 0.38 -4.78 7.99
N ARG A 45 1.18 -5.27 8.95
CA ARG A 45 0.71 -5.45 10.33
C ARG A 45 0.39 -4.11 10.99
N LEU A 46 1.21 -3.09 10.76
CA LEU A 46 0.93 -1.73 11.22
C LEU A 46 -0.37 -1.17 10.60
N LEU A 47 -0.60 -1.39 9.29
CA LEU A 47 -1.85 -0.99 8.63
C LEU A 47 -3.07 -1.73 9.19
N GLU A 48 -2.95 -3.01 9.53
CA GLU A 48 -4.03 -3.77 10.18
C GLU A 48 -4.32 -3.23 11.59
N LEU A 49 -3.29 -2.87 12.37
CA LEU A 49 -3.49 -2.22 13.67
C LEU A 49 -4.19 -0.86 13.51
N ALA A 50 -3.73 -0.03 12.56
CA ALA A 50 -4.37 1.24 12.22
C ALA A 50 -5.85 1.05 11.86
N ARG A 51 -6.18 0.02 11.08
CA ARG A 51 -7.56 -0.34 10.70
C ARG A 51 -8.40 -0.75 11.90
N ARG A 52 -7.85 -1.51 12.85
CA ARG A 52 -8.57 -1.90 14.09
C ARG A 52 -8.91 -0.68 14.94
N GLN A 53 -7.93 0.20 15.15
CA GLN A 53 -8.13 1.42 15.93
C GLN A 53 -9.12 2.36 15.25
N ALA A 54 -9.00 2.58 13.94
CA ALA A 54 -9.95 3.38 13.17
C ALA A 54 -11.39 2.86 13.36
N ARG A 55 -11.60 1.54 13.26
CA ARG A 55 -12.91 0.92 13.50
C ARG A 55 -13.40 1.10 14.93
N ALA A 56 -12.54 0.94 15.93
CA ALA A 56 -12.88 1.12 17.34
C ALA A 56 -13.27 2.57 17.65
N GLU A 57 -12.65 3.53 16.99
CA GLU A 57 -12.92 4.97 17.10
C GLU A 57 -14.13 5.45 16.30
N GLY A 58 -14.70 4.59 15.45
CA GLY A 58 -15.78 4.97 14.53
C GLY A 58 -15.33 5.83 13.34
N ASP A 59 -14.04 5.77 12.97
CA ASP A 59 -13.51 6.38 11.74
C ASP A 59 -14.00 5.60 10.52
N VAL A 60 -15.16 6.03 10.01
CA VAL A 60 -15.86 5.43 8.86
C VAL A 60 -15.08 5.55 7.54
N ARG A 61 -14.06 6.41 7.48
CA ARG A 61 -13.28 6.67 6.26
C ARG A 61 -11.93 5.96 6.25
N GLU A 62 -11.59 5.23 7.32
CA GLU A 62 -10.25 4.64 7.52
C GLU A 62 -9.12 5.68 7.36
N SER A 63 -9.35 6.95 7.74
CA SER A 63 -8.40 8.06 7.57
C SER A 63 -7.06 7.84 8.28
N LYS A 64 -7.07 7.07 9.37
CA LYS A 64 -5.86 6.63 10.08
C LYS A 64 -5.03 5.65 9.24
N VAL A 65 -5.69 4.73 8.54
CA VAL A 65 -5.04 3.75 7.66
C VAL A 65 -4.40 4.46 6.47
N ASP A 66 -5.11 5.41 5.86
CA ASP A 66 -4.61 6.19 4.73
C ASP A 66 -3.37 6.99 5.12
N ARG A 67 -3.43 7.75 6.23
CA ARG A 67 -2.25 8.49 6.73
C ARG A 67 -1.05 7.58 6.99
N CYS A 68 -1.29 6.40 7.56
CA CYS A 68 -0.22 5.44 7.82
C CYS A 68 0.36 4.88 6.52
N ALA A 69 -0.48 4.56 5.53
CA ALA A 69 -0.05 4.09 4.22
C ALA A 69 0.77 5.17 3.49
N GLU A 70 0.30 6.42 3.50
CA GLU A 70 1.00 7.56 2.90
C GLU A 70 2.36 7.82 3.55
N ALA A 71 2.48 7.73 4.87
CA ALA A 71 3.77 7.85 5.56
C ALA A 71 4.75 6.74 5.11
N LEU A 72 4.29 5.50 5.00
CA LEU A 72 5.09 4.37 4.53
C LEU A 72 5.46 4.48 3.05
N PHE A 73 4.53 4.95 2.21
CA PHE A 73 4.78 5.21 0.80
C PHE A 73 5.84 6.29 0.62
N ARG A 74 5.71 7.44 1.29
CA ARG A 74 6.71 8.51 1.26
C ARG A 74 8.09 8.02 1.70
N ALA A 75 8.15 7.28 2.80
CA ALA A 75 9.40 6.71 3.30
C ALA A 75 10.11 5.85 2.25
N TYR A 76 9.37 4.95 1.58
CA TYR A 76 9.97 4.05 0.60
C TYR A 76 10.19 4.69 -0.77
N PHE A 77 9.15 5.32 -1.31
CA PHE A 77 9.10 5.80 -2.68
C PHE A 77 9.76 7.16 -2.88
N GLU A 78 9.96 7.97 -1.85
CA GLU A 78 10.57 9.30 -2.00
C GLU A 78 11.86 9.42 -1.18
N ASN A 79 11.90 8.85 0.03
CA ASN A 79 13.03 9.01 0.95
C ASN A 79 14.04 7.85 0.94
N GLU A 80 13.84 6.83 0.11
CA GLU A 80 14.72 5.65 0.01
C GLU A 80 14.87 4.84 1.31
N GLU A 81 13.97 5.01 2.26
CA GLU A 81 13.98 4.30 3.53
C GLU A 81 13.32 2.91 3.40
N SER A 82 13.66 1.98 4.29
CA SER A 82 13.07 0.64 4.27
C SER A 82 11.72 0.63 4.99
N PRO A 83 10.61 0.21 4.34
CA PRO A 83 9.29 0.19 4.97
C PRO A 83 9.15 -0.89 6.05
N GLY A 84 10.13 -1.79 6.18
CA GLY A 84 10.21 -2.79 7.26
C GLY A 84 11.16 -2.42 8.40
N ASP A 85 11.78 -1.23 8.33
CA ASP A 85 12.67 -0.72 9.37
C ASP A 85 11.89 -0.28 10.61
N PRO A 86 12.30 -0.68 11.83
CA PRO A 86 11.61 -0.29 13.06
C PRO A 86 11.42 1.21 13.24
N ASP A 87 12.43 2.03 12.94
CA ASP A 87 12.35 3.48 13.16
C ASP A 87 11.37 4.12 12.19
N VAL A 88 11.35 3.65 10.93
CA VAL A 88 10.38 4.08 9.91
C VAL A 88 8.95 3.71 10.34
N LEU A 89 8.74 2.51 10.86
CA LEU A 89 7.43 2.04 11.31
C LEU A 89 6.92 2.82 12.52
N LEU A 90 7.77 3.08 13.51
CA LEU A 90 7.43 3.87 14.69
C LEU A 90 7.07 5.31 14.31
N ARG A 91 7.84 5.92 13.41
CA ARG A 91 7.57 7.27 12.90
C ARG A 91 6.26 7.31 12.12
N ALA A 92 6.03 6.36 11.21
CA ALA A 92 4.78 6.28 10.44
C ALA A 92 3.55 6.08 11.33
N ALA A 93 3.66 5.25 12.37
CA ALA A 93 2.61 5.09 13.38
C ALA A 93 2.30 6.41 14.10
N SER A 94 3.34 7.11 14.56
CA SER A 94 3.18 8.39 15.25
C SER A 94 2.54 9.46 14.38
N GLU A 95 2.98 9.61 13.13
CA GLU A 95 2.42 10.59 12.18
C GLU A 95 0.94 10.30 11.84
N ALA A 96 0.57 9.02 11.78
CA ALA A 96 -0.79 8.60 11.49
C ALA A 96 -1.72 8.62 12.72
N GLY A 97 -1.16 8.73 13.93
CA GLY A 97 -1.92 8.60 15.18
C GLY A 97 -2.36 7.15 15.44
N VAL A 98 -1.49 6.19 15.14
CA VAL A 98 -1.66 4.78 15.51
C VAL A 98 -1.00 4.57 16.86
N ASP A 99 -1.82 4.31 17.88
CA ASP A 99 -1.37 4.18 19.26
C ASP A 99 -0.79 2.79 19.55
N ASP A 100 -0.12 2.64 20.69
CA ASP A 100 0.44 1.38 21.20
C ASP A 100 1.47 0.68 20.29
N VAL A 101 2.05 1.40 19.33
CA VAL A 101 3.13 0.89 18.47
C VAL A 101 4.48 1.11 19.15
N ASN A 102 5.13 0.03 19.56
CA ASN A 102 6.48 0.03 20.12
C ASN A 102 7.35 -1.08 19.48
N LEU A 103 8.61 -1.19 19.89
CA LEU A 103 9.52 -2.22 19.35
C LEU A 103 8.99 -3.65 19.55
N SER A 104 8.29 -3.93 20.65
CA SER A 104 7.67 -5.25 20.87
C SER A 104 6.60 -5.55 19.81
N PHE A 105 5.78 -4.56 19.44
CA PHE A 105 4.84 -4.71 18.32
C PHE A 105 5.59 -4.97 16.99
N VAL A 106 6.58 -4.13 16.68
CA VAL A 106 7.34 -4.19 15.42
C VAL A 106 8.06 -5.52 15.24
N GLU A 107 8.65 -6.03 16.31
CA GLU A 107 9.43 -7.28 16.29
C GLU A 107 8.58 -8.53 16.59
N GLY A 108 7.42 -8.36 17.22
CA GLY A 108 6.48 -9.44 17.54
C GLY A 108 5.72 -9.97 16.34
N SER A 109 4.53 -10.54 16.56
CA SER A 109 3.68 -11.13 15.50
C SER A 109 2.22 -10.68 15.54
N GLU A 110 1.91 -9.65 16.34
CA GLU A 110 0.54 -9.10 16.41
C GLU A 110 0.06 -8.64 15.03
N CYS A 111 -1.22 -8.91 14.70
CA CYS A 111 -1.84 -8.66 13.39
C CYS A 111 -1.34 -9.54 12.22
N GLU A 112 -0.33 -10.38 12.41
CA GLU A 112 0.24 -11.19 11.32
C GLU A 112 -0.75 -12.23 10.76
N SER A 113 -1.57 -12.81 11.63
CA SER A 113 -2.52 -13.85 11.25
C SER A 113 -3.61 -13.32 10.31
N GLU A 114 -4.03 -12.08 10.54
CA GLU A 114 -5.04 -11.35 9.81
C GLU A 114 -4.54 -10.93 8.45
N VAL A 115 -3.33 -10.37 8.38
CA VAL A 115 -2.65 -10.04 7.13
C VAL A 115 -2.51 -11.29 6.27
N ARG A 116 -2.05 -12.42 6.84
CA ARG A 116 -1.95 -13.69 6.11
C ARG A 116 -3.30 -14.23 5.64
N ARG A 117 -4.36 -14.04 6.43
CA ARG A 117 -5.72 -14.46 6.06
C ARG A 117 -6.23 -13.67 4.86
N GLU A 118 -6.05 -12.35 4.86
CA GLU A 118 -6.43 -11.48 3.73
C GLU A 118 -5.64 -11.84 2.46
N ILE A 119 -4.32 -12.05 2.57
CA ILE A 119 -3.49 -12.49 1.44
C ILE A 119 -4.05 -13.79 0.83
N ARG A 120 -4.33 -14.81 1.65
CA ARG A 120 -4.88 -16.08 1.16
C ARG A 120 -6.26 -15.92 0.51
N LYS A 121 -7.13 -15.09 1.10
CA LYS A 121 -8.47 -14.81 0.57
C LYS A 121 -8.39 -14.27 -0.86
N TYR A 122 -7.60 -13.23 -1.09
CA TYR A 122 -7.54 -12.58 -2.41
C TYR A 122 -6.68 -13.33 -3.43
N GLN A 123 -5.54 -13.89 -3.03
CA GLN A 123 -4.68 -14.64 -3.97
C GLN A 123 -5.27 -16.00 -4.33
N GLY A 124 -5.75 -16.75 -3.34
CA GLY A 124 -6.25 -18.11 -3.53
C GLY A 124 -7.71 -18.13 -3.97
N GLY A 125 -8.56 -17.37 -3.28
CA GLY A 125 -10.01 -17.36 -3.53
C GLY A 125 -10.40 -16.60 -4.79
N LEU A 126 -9.73 -15.48 -5.08
CA LEU A 126 -10.06 -14.60 -6.21
C LEU A 126 -9.00 -14.59 -7.32
N GLY A 127 -7.90 -15.33 -7.16
CA GLY A 127 -6.85 -15.43 -8.18
C GLY A 127 -6.08 -14.13 -8.44
N ILE A 128 -6.14 -13.15 -7.54
CA ILE A 128 -5.47 -11.85 -7.72
C ILE A 128 -3.96 -12.03 -7.58
N ARG A 129 -3.20 -11.58 -8.60
CA ARG A 129 -1.74 -11.76 -8.69
C ARG A 129 -0.94 -10.45 -8.69
N GLY A 130 -1.60 -9.30 -8.68
CA GLY A 130 -0.94 -7.99 -8.76
C GLY A 130 -1.75 -6.90 -8.06
N VAL A 131 -1.06 -5.85 -7.62
CA VAL A 131 -1.62 -4.66 -6.98
C VAL A 131 -1.12 -3.40 -7.71
N PRO A 132 -1.85 -2.26 -7.67
CA PRO A 132 -3.16 -2.09 -7.02
C PRO A 132 -4.27 -2.87 -7.73
N TYR A 133 -5.31 -3.23 -6.98
CA TYR A 133 -6.47 -3.98 -7.46
C TYR A 133 -7.70 -3.53 -6.69
N PHE A 134 -8.80 -3.26 -7.40
CA PHE A 134 -10.01 -2.69 -6.84
C PHE A 134 -11.20 -3.60 -7.15
N ILE A 135 -12.02 -3.88 -6.14
CA ILE A 135 -13.31 -4.54 -6.26
C ILE A 135 -14.36 -3.55 -5.78
N ILE A 136 -15.29 -3.16 -6.65
CA ILE A 136 -16.31 -2.15 -6.38
C ILE A 136 -17.68 -2.82 -6.46
N ASN A 137 -18.47 -2.69 -5.39
CA ASN A 137 -19.78 -3.33 -5.23
C ASN A 137 -19.78 -4.85 -5.51
N GLU A 138 -18.69 -5.54 -5.20
CA GLU A 138 -18.51 -6.99 -5.45
C GLU A 138 -18.63 -7.44 -6.92
N GLU A 139 -18.82 -6.50 -7.85
CA GLU A 139 -19.14 -6.75 -9.25
C GLU A 139 -18.02 -6.26 -10.16
N TYR A 140 -17.63 -4.99 -10.02
CA TYR A 140 -16.65 -4.37 -10.90
C TYR A 140 -15.24 -4.62 -10.38
N GLN A 141 -14.34 -5.02 -11.29
CA GLN A 141 -12.96 -5.34 -10.98
C GLN A 141 -12.03 -4.49 -11.85
N LEU A 142 -11.13 -3.74 -11.21
CA LEU A 142 -10.08 -2.97 -11.89
C LEU A 142 -8.70 -3.44 -11.41
N SER A 143 -7.83 -3.78 -12.36
CA SER A 143 -6.46 -4.20 -12.08
C SER A 143 -5.46 -3.16 -12.56
N GLY A 144 -4.50 -2.81 -11.69
CA GLY A 144 -3.47 -1.81 -11.97
C GLY A 144 -3.91 -0.39 -11.64
N ALA A 145 -2.97 0.54 -11.77
CA ALA A 145 -3.23 1.97 -11.64
C ALA A 145 -3.93 2.45 -12.92
N GLN A 146 -5.25 2.35 -12.94
CA GLN A 146 -6.10 2.82 -14.04
C GLN A 146 -6.28 4.33 -13.98
N GLU A 147 -6.55 4.95 -15.14
CA GLU A 147 -6.87 6.37 -15.22
C GLU A 147 -8.14 6.70 -14.41
N PRO A 148 -8.26 7.91 -13.82
CA PRO A 148 -9.43 8.31 -13.04
C PRO A 148 -10.75 8.12 -13.77
N GLU A 149 -10.79 8.33 -15.09
CA GLU A 149 -11.98 8.19 -15.93
C GLU A 149 -12.59 6.79 -15.84
N ALA A 150 -11.77 5.74 -15.75
CA ALA A 150 -12.25 4.36 -15.62
C ALA A 150 -13.05 4.15 -14.32
N PHE A 151 -12.61 4.78 -13.23
CA PHE A 151 -13.36 4.76 -11.97
C PHE A 151 -14.63 5.59 -12.07
N VAL A 152 -14.55 6.79 -12.67
CA VAL A 152 -15.70 7.69 -12.81
C VAL A 152 -16.82 7.03 -13.62
N ASP A 153 -16.49 6.32 -14.69
CA ASP A 153 -17.51 5.64 -15.52
C ASP A 153 -18.22 4.52 -14.75
N ILE A 154 -17.49 3.70 -13.99
CA ILE A 154 -18.09 2.71 -13.08
C ILE A 154 -19.00 3.37 -12.04
N PHE A 155 -18.55 4.48 -11.43
CA PHE A 155 -19.34 5.17 -10.43
C PHE A 155 -20.61 5.81 -11.01
N ARG A 156 -20.55 6.32 -12.24
CA ARG A 156 -21.73 6.82 -12.97
C ARG A 156 -22.74 5.70 -13.21
N GLU A 157 -22.28 4.55 -13.69
CA GLU A 157 -23.14 3.38 -13.92
C GLU A 157 -23.84 2.93 -12.63
N ILE A 158 -23.09 2.79 -11.54
CA ILE A 158 -23.63 2.45 -10.22
C ILE A 158 -24.66 3.49 -9.75
N ALA A 159 -24.41 4.77 -9.99
CA ALA A 159 -25.34 5.84 -9.60
C ALA A 159 -26.62 5.87 -10.45
N SER A 160 -26.55 5.47 -11.72
CA SER A 160 -27.70 5.42 -12.63
C SER A 160 -28.57 4.17 -12.49
N ASN A 161 -28.02 3.07 -11.98
CA ASN A 161 -28.74 1.81 -11.74
C ASN A 161 -29.42 1.72 -10.35
N LYS A 162 -29.66 2.87 -9.71
CA LYS A 162 -30.39 3.00 -8.43
C LYS A 162 -31.85 3.39 -8.61
#